data_AF-U6MJS7-F1
#
_entry.id   AF-U6MJS7-F1
#
_cell.length_a   1.000
_cell.length_b   1.000
_cell.length_c   1.000
_cell.angle_alpha   90.00
_cell.angle_beta   90.00
_cell.angle_gamma   90.00
#
_symmetry.space_group_name_H-M   'P 1'
#
loop_
_entity.id
_entity.type
_entity.pdbx_description
1 polymer ?
#
loop_
_entity_poly.entity_id
_entity_poly.type
_entity_poly.pdbx_seq_one_letter_code
_entity_poly.pdbx_strand_id
1 'polypeptide(L)'
;MSDAAVLQPAPLAPSAGEGLCASGAAAAAGTAAAAAAAAGCCPACPQHGVLLSQQQLEASAAANASSKLVVYKGLVLDVQGFMHPGGNDLLQPFFGKDLTEAFEEVGHSSRALQQLRGLAVGILEQQRELYEAWAGSACLCSSSSSSSSKASSKKKPAKPAAAAAAAAAAHDSTTDNESETSLGSDGSSKPAGGPQGGPHGGPQGGPPNLETLIDFSKPLVPQIYYMRHDLYKYCSQTPQCTDKVYTLLPWPKLEPLTKTRWWQVLLLWGPVCCYLACCSFQAHPWPWSLGMLFFGFFIWTFVEYCLHRFLFHFPEDKLPDSGAVRVLHFLLHSVHHMLPMDPLRLVMPPVLLLLLSLPVFFLFSAIFPQWFVWGAWPGGLCGYLCYDLLHYQTHHCSLADKVPYINTLRVYHMKHHFKYPDLGFGVTSKFWDIVFGTPIEDGKKNAK
;
A
#
# COMPACT_ATOMS: atom_id res chain seq x y z
N MET A 1 70.61 -12.99 12.85
CA MET A 1 69.87 -13.93 11.99
C MET A 1 68.92 -13.07 11.17
N SER A 2 69.14 -12.83 9.88
CA SER A 2 69.23 -13.76 8.74
C SER A 2 67.93 -14.55 8.53
N ASP A 3 67.25 -14.51 7.38
CA ASP A 3 67.54 -13.74 6.14
C ASP A 3 66.28 -13.47 5.31
N ALA A 4 66.44 -12.88 4.11
CA ALA A 4 65.34 -12.42 3.24
C ALA A 4 64.71 -13.49 2.30
N ALA A 5 63.92 -13.02 1.32
CA ALA A 5 63.06 -13.71 0.33
C ALA A 5 61.64 -14.01 0.83
N VAL A 6 60.53 -13.57 0.20
CA VAL A 6 60.16 -13.37 -1.24
C VAL A 6 59.99 -14.69 -2.00
N LEU A 7 58.74 -15.09 -2.20
CA LEU A 7 58.34 -16.10 -3.20
C LEU A 7 57.10 -15.63 -3.96
N GLN A 8 57.11 -15.88 -5.27
CA GLN A 8 55.98 -15.73 -6.20
C GLN A 8 55.84 -17.04 -7.02
N PRO A 9 54.76 -17.23 -7.83
CA PRO A 9 54.00 -18.48 -7.80
C PRO A 9 54.22 -19.40 -9.02
N ALA A 10 53.23 -20.30 -9.26
CA ALA A 10 52.97 -21.15 -10.44
C ALA A 10 53.44 -22.64 -10.30
N PRO A 11 52.99 -23.57 -11.19
CA PRO A 11 51.59 -23.85 -11.54
C PRO A 11 51.25 -25.36 -11.75
N LEU A 12 50.02 -25.63 -12.27
CA LEU A 12 49.54 -26.83 -13.00
C LEU A 12 48.97 -28.04 -12.20
N ALA A 13 48.20 -28.86 -12.94
CA ALA A 13 47.38 -30.03 -12.55
C ALA A 13 47.82 -31.27 -13.41
N PRO A 14 47.04 -32.34 -13.74
CA PRO A 14 45.71 -32.82 -13.30
C PRO A 14 45.56 -34.37 -13.09
N SER A 15 44.41 -34.80 -12.55
CA SER A 15 43.80 -36.16 -12.66
C SER A 15 42.37 -36.11 -12.07
N ALA A 16 41.28 -36.78 -12.50
CA ALA A 16 40.97 -37.89 -13.42
C ALA A 16 41.46 -39.28 -12.97
N GLY A 17 40.63 -40.23 -12.52
CA GLY A 17 39.16 -40.29 -12.25
C GLY A 17 38.90 -41.46 -11.25
N GLU A 18 37.74 -42.12 -11.06
CA GLU A 18 36.32 -42.10 -11.53
C GLU A 18 35.47 -42.78 -10.41
N GLY A 19 34.13 -42.90 -10.37
CA GLY A 19 33.03 -42.53 -11.27
C GLY A 19 32.02 -43.68 -11.46
N LEU A 20 30.82 -43.64 -10.83
CA LEU A 20 29.75 -44.67 -11.02
C LEU A 20 28.32 -44.12 -10.87
N CYS A 21 27.49 -44.50 -11.84
CA CYS A 21 26.14 -44.09 -12.21
C CYS A 21 25.06 -43.84 -11.12
N ALA A 22 24.27 -42.77 -11.33
CA ALA A 22 22.88 -42.63 -10.85
C ALA A 22 21.97 -41.96 -11.91
N SER A 23 22.09 -42.37 -13.18
CA SER A 23 21.36 -41.80 -14.31
C SER A 23 19.90 -42.31 -14.38
N GLY A 24 18.95 -41.51 -13.91
CA GLY A 24 17.51 -41.81 -14.02
C GLY A 24 16.62 -40.56 -14.03
N ALA A 25 16.72 -39.71 -13.01
CA ALA A 25 15.81 -38.56 -12.84
C ALA A 25 15.99 -37.43 -13.87
N ALA A 26 17.22 -37.16 -14.32
CA ALA A 26 17.53 -35.99 -15.15
C ALA A 26 16.87 -36.01 -16.55
N ALA A 27 16.60 -37.21 -17.11
CA ALA A 27 16.03 -37.34 -18.45
C ALA A 27 14.55 -36.91 -18.52
N ALA A 28 13.77 -37.19 -17.47
CA ALA A 28 12.34 -36.86 -17.41
C ALA A 28 12.09 -35.34 -17.28
N ALA A 29 12.92 -34.63 -16.51
CA ALA A 29 12.86 -33.17 -16.41
C ALA A 29 13.17 -32.49 -17.76
N GLY A 30 14.15 -33.01 -18.50
CA GLY A 30 14.53 -32.49 -19.82
C GLY A 30 13.44 -32.65 -20.88
N THR A 31 12.73 -33.78 -20.92
CA THR A 31 11.68 -34.02 -21.92
C THR A 31 10.42 -33.19 -21.69
N ALA A 32 10.01 -32.97 -20.43
CA ALA A 32 8.89 -32.07 -20.11
C ALA A 32 9.20 -30.61 -20.50
N ALA A 33 10.40 -30.11 -20.18
CA ALA A 33 10.83 -28.76 -20.55
C ALA A 33 10.92 -28.58 -22.09
N ALA A 34 11.41 -29.59 -22.81
CA ALA A 34 11.44 -29.58 -24.27
C ALA A 34 10.04 -29.57 -24.90
N ALA A 35 9.08 -30.32 -24.33
CA ALA A 35 7.70 -30.33 -24.80
C ALA A 35 6.99 -28.98 -24.58
N ALA A 36 7.20 -28.33 -23.42
CA ALA A 36 6.67 -26.99 -23.16
C ALA A 36 7.23 -25.93 -24.12
N ALA A 37 8.54 -26.01 -24.43
CA ALA A 37 9.18 -25.14 -25.42
C ALA A 37 8.62 -25.36 -26.84
N ALA A 38 8.36 -26.61 -27.24
CA ALA A 38 7.76 -26.94 -28.53
C ALA A 38 6.31 -26.43 -28.69
N ALA A 39 5.58 -26.27 -27.58
CA ALA A 39 4.23 -25.70 -27.56
C ALA A 39 4.19 -24.16 -27.56
N GLY A 40 5.33 -23.47 -27.54
CA GLY A 40 5.40 -22.01 -27.41
C GLY A 40 5.04 -21.47 -26.03
N CYS A 41 4.98 -22.34 -25.01
CA CYS A 41 4.64 -21.97 -23.64
C CYS A 41 5.84 -21.32 -22.92
N CYS A 42 5.57 -20.31 -22.08
CA CYS A 42 6.62 -19.70 -21.27
C CYS A 42 7.12 -20.70 -20.21
N PRO A 43 8.43 -21.03 -20.16
CA PRO A 43 8.98 -22.00 -19.21
C PRO A 43 8.97 -21.51 -17.75
N ALA A 44 8.67 -20.23 -17.52
CA ALA A 44 8.46 -19.64 -16.19
C ALA A 44 6.97 -19.51 -15.83
N CYS A 45 6.05 -20.19 -16.54
CA CYS A 45 4.62 -20.17 -16.23
C CYS A 45 4.25 -21.30 -15.24
N PRO A 46 3.74 -20.98 -14.03
CA PRO A 46 3.41 -21.99 -13.01
C PRO A 46 2.40 -23.04 -13.46
N GLN A 47 1.52 -22.69 -14.41
CA GLN A 47 0.48 -23.58 -14.93
C GLN A 47 0.98 -24.58 -15.98
N HIS A 48 2.16 -24.38 -16.58
CA HIS A 48 2.56 -25.03 -17.84
C HIS A 48 3.88 -25.84 -17.76
N GLY A 49 4.36 -26.20 -16.57
CA GLY A 49 5.48 -27.17 -16.50
C GLY A 49 6.09 -27.47 -15.13
N VAL A 50 5.94 -26.60 -14.13
CA VAL A 50 6.55 -26.84 -12.80
C VAL A 50 5.57 -27.63 -11.92
N LEU A 51 5.65 -28.95 -11.99
CA LEU A 51 5.08 -29.82 -10.96
C LEU A 51 6.10 -29.94 -9.80
N LEU A 52 5.65 -29.69 -8.57
CA LEU A 52 6.43 -29.95 -7.37
C LEU A 52 5.88 -31.18 -6.65
N SER A 53 6.78 -32.01 -6.13
CA SER A 53 6.41 -33.14 -5.28
C SER A 53 6.19 -32.71 -3.83
N GLN A 54 5.44 -33.52 -3.09
CA GLN A 54 5.18 -33.30 -1.66
C GLN A 54 6.49 -33.17 -0.84
N GLN A 55 7.54 -33.92 -1.22
CA GLN A 55 8.86 -33.84 -0.56
C GLN A 55 9.57 -32.50 -0.79
N GLN A 56 9.40 -31.87 -1.97
CA GLN A 56 9.97 -30.54 -2.25
C GLN A 56 9.22 -29.45 -1.47
N LEU A 57 7.90 -29.58 -1.34
CA LEU A 57 7.07 -28.72 -0.50
C LEU A 57 7.51 -28.82 0.98
N GLU A 58 7.57 -30.03 1.54
CA GLU A 58 7.97 -30.28 2.93
C GLU A 58 9.41 -29.81 3.23
N ALA A 59 10.35 -29.99 2.29
CA ALA A 59 11.72 -29.50 2.43
C ALA A 59 11.80 -27.97 2.60
N SER A 60 10.83 -27.21 2.09
CA SER A 60 10.79 -25.74 2.28
C SER A 60 10.40 -25.31 3.70
N ALA A 61 9.75 -26.20 4.48
CA ALA A 61 9.42 -25.94 5.88
C ALA A 61 10.66 -25.85 6.78
N ALA A 62 11.77 -26.48 6.38
CA ALA A 62 13.02 -26.44 7.14
C ALA A 62 13.49 -24.99 7.35
N ALA A 63 13.93 -24.66 8.58
CA ALA A 63 14.29 -23.29 8.96
C ALA A 63 15.22 -22.61 7.95
N ASN A 64 16.26 -23.33 7.52
CA ASN A 64 17.32 -22.84 6.62
C ASN A 64 16.98 -22.92 5.11
N ALA A 65 15.74 -23.28 4.72
CA ALA A 65 15.35 -23.32 3.31
C ALA A 65 15.39 -21.93 2.65
N SER A 66 15.86 -21.88 1.40
CA SER A 66 16.02 -20.65 0.60
C SER A 66 14.71 -20.03 0.12
N SER A 67 13.66 -20.85 0.03
CA SER A 67 12.28 -20.51 -0.34
C SER A 67 11.33 -21.03 0.75
N LYS A 68 10.14 -20.44 0.87
CA LYS A 68 9.12 -20.81 1.86
C LYS A 68 7.83 -21.07 1.10
N LEU A 69 7.58 -22.33 0.81
CA LEU A 69 6.47 -22.72 -0.05
C LEU A 69 5.21 -23.00 0.78
N VAL A 70 4.06 -22.59 0.24
CA VAL A 70 2.73 -22.86 0.78
C VAL A 70 1.80 -23.23 -0.38
N VAL A 71 0.72 -23.97 -0.11
CA VAL A 71 -0.23 -24.39 -1.15
C VAL A 71 -1.60 -23.75 -0.96
N TYR A 72 -2.18 -23.24 -2.05
CA TYR A 72 -3.56 -22.81 -2.13
C TYR A 72 -4.23 -23.49 -3.33
N LYS A 73 -5.18 -24.40 -3.08
CA LYS A 73 -5.93 -25.15 -4.12
C LYS A 73 -5.03 -25.80 -5.18
N GLY A 74 -3.99 -26.51 -4.74
CA GLY A 74 -2.98 -27.13 -5.60
C GLY A 74 -1.95 -26.18 -6.22
N LEU A 75 -2.15 -24.85 -6.15
CA LEU A 75 -1.14 -23.87 -6.57
C LEU A 75 -0.07 -23.72 -5.49
N VAL A 76 1.19 -23.97 -5.84
CA VAL A 76 2.34 -23.77 -4.96
C VAL A 76 2.81 -22.33 -5.10
N LEU A 77 2.89 -21.64 -3.96
CA LEU A 77 3.29 -20.24 -3.83
C LEU A 77 4.60 -20.16 -3.06
N ASP A 78 5.59 -19.39 -3.53
CA ASP A 78 6.72 -18.99 -2.70
C ASP A 78 6.39 -17.68 -1.98
N VAL A 79 6.29 -17.76 -0.65
CA VAL A 79 6.05 -16.60 0.22
C VAL A 79 7.35 -16.08 0.86
N GLN A 80 8.51 -16.56 0.42
CA GLN A 80 9.80 -16.03 0.87
C GLN A 80 9.94 -14.54 0.49
N GLY A 81 10.05 -13.69 1.51
CA GLY A 81 10.10 -12.23 1.34
C GLY A 81 8.74 -11.58 1.03
N PHE A 82 7.65 -12.35 0.96
CA PHE A 82 6.31 -11.77 0.90
C PHE A 82 5.94 -11.14 2.25
N MET A 83 5.44 -9.90 2.22
CA MET A 83 4.96 -9.18 3.40
C MET A 83 3.44 -9.32 3.48
N HIS A 84 2.97 -10.29 4.25
CA HIS A 84 1.56 -10.56 4.45
C HIS A 84 0.93 -9.49 5.36
N PRO A 85 -0.19 -8.84 4.97
CA PRO A 85 -0.82 -7.77 5.76
C PRO A 85 -1.11 -8.15 7.21
N GLY A 86 -1.73 -9.31 7.45
CA GLY A 86 -2.00 -9.80 8.80
C GLY A 86 -0.76 -10.17 9.63
N GLY A 87 0.43 -10.11 9.03
CA GLY A 87 1.70 -10.52 9.60
C GLY A 87 2.20 -11.85 9.04
N ASN A 88 3.52 -11.96 8.92
CA ASN A 88 4.19 -13.15 8.38
C ASN A 88 4.14 -14.33 9.37
N ASP A 89 3.95 -14.06 10.67
CA ASP A 89 3.73 -15.08 11.71
C ASP A 89 2.47 -15.91 11.45
N LEU A 90 1.48 -15.37 10.71
CA LEU A 90 0.30 -16.14 10.29
C LEU A 90 0.61 -17.15 9.19
N LEU A 91 1.70 -16.98 8.42
CA LEU A 91 2.11 -17.91 7.36
C LEU A 91 3.07 -19.00 7.86
N GLN A 92 3.85 -18.72 8.93
CA GLN A 92 4.83 -19.66 9.48
C GLN A 92 4.26 -21.06 9.82
N PRO A 93 3.04 -21.22 10.38
CA PRO A 93 2.46 -22.55 10.64
C PRO A 93 2.20 -23.39 9.38
N PHE A 94 2.11 -22.74 8.22
CA PHE A 94 1.73 -23.34 6.93
C PHE A 94 2.91 -23.55 5.98
N PHE A 95 4.14 -23.18 6.34
CA PHE A 95 5.32 -23.48 5.52
C PHE A 95 5.44 -25.00 5.28
N GLY A 96 5.54 -25.38 4.00
CA GLY A 96 5.51 -26.76 3.53
C GLY A 96 4.13 -27.44 3.62
N LYS A 97 3.03 -26.69 3.66
CA LYS A 97 1.66 -27.22 3.81
C LYS A 97 0.64 -26.48 2.94
N ASP A 98 -0.55 -27.04 2.89
CA ASP A 98 -1.76 -26.40 2.37
C ASP A 98 -2.31 -25.38 3.38
N LEU A 99 -2.71 -24.20 2.89
CA LEU A 99 -3.34 -23.12 3.67
C LEU A 99 -4.74 -22.74 3.14
N THR A 100 -5.31 -23.54 2.22
CA THR A 100 -6.59 -23.24 1.54
C THR A 100 -7.72 -22.94 2.52
N GLU A 101 -7.95 -23.82 3.50
CA GLU A 101 -9.03 -23.67 4.48
C GLU A 101 -8.88 -22.37 5.30
N ALA A 102 -7.68 -22.12 5.86
CA ALA A 102 -7.39 -20.91 6.63
C ALA A 102 -7.48 -19.63 5.77
N PHE A 103 -7.11 -19.69 4.49
CA PHE A 103 -7.23 -18.57 3.56
C PHE A 103 -8.71 -18.25 3.24
N GLU A 104 -9.57 -19.26 3.12
CA GLU A 104 -10.99 -19.07 2.88
C GLU A 104 -11.75 -18.66 4.15
N GLU A 105 -11.41 -19.19 5.33
CA GLU A 105 -12.01 -18.79 6.63
C GLU A 105 -11.80 -17.29 6.94
N VAL A 106 -10.60 -16.76 6.67
CA VAL A 106 -10.28 -15.33 6.82
C VAL A 106 -11.11 -14.45 5.84
N GLY A 107 -11.64 -15.05 4.77
CA GLY A 107 -12.43 -14.36 3.75
C GLY A 107 -11.62 -13.27 3.05
N HIS A 108 -10.46 -13.63 2.52
CA HIS A 108 -9.60 -12.72 1.75
C HIS A 108 -10.33 -12.09 0.56
N SER A 109 -9.93 -10.88 0.16
CA SER A 109 -10.56 -10.18 -0.96
C SER A 109 -10.20 -10.80 -2.31
N SER A 110 -11.02 -10.56 -3.34
CA SER A 110 -10.76 -11.01 -4.72
C SER A 110 -9.42 -10.50 -5.29
N ARG A 111 -8.92 -9.36 -4.78
CA ARG A 111 -7.58 -8.83 -5.10
C ARG A 111 -6.44 -9.65 -4.45
N ALA A 112 -6.63 -10.16 -3.24
CA ALA A 112 -5.64 -11.04 -2.61
C ALA A 112 -5.51 -12.37 -3.40
N LEU A 113 -6.63 -12.93 -3.88
CA LEU A 113 -6.63 -14.07 -4.82
C LEU A 113 -5.89 -13.76 -6.14
N GLN A 114 -5.96 -12.52 -6.62
CA GLN A 114 -5.19 -12.08 -7.80
C GLN A 114 -3.68 -11.98 -7.50
N GLN A 115 -3.28 -11.52 -6.30
CA GLN A 115 -1.87 -11.44 -5.88
C GLN A 115 -1.19 -12.81 -5.80
N LEU A 116 -1.92 -13.89 -5.49
CA LEU A 116 -1.38 -15.27 -5.48
C LEU A 116 -0.70 -15.63 -6.82
N ARG A 117 -1.17 -15.07 -7.94
CA ARG A 117 -0.59 -15.30 -9.28
C ARG A 117 0.85 -14.78 -9.42
N GLY A 118 1.24 -13.78 -8.64
CA GLY A 118 2.61 -13.24 -8.62
C GLY A 118 3.56 -13.99 -7.68
N LEU A 119 3.00 -14.80 -6.77
CA LEU A 119 3.75 -15.66 -5.84
C LEU A 119 3.86 -17.11 -6.33
N ALA A 120 3.07 -17.48 -7.34
CA ALA A 120 2.99 -18.84 -7.85
C ALA A 120 4.31 -19.30 -8.50
N VAL A 121 4.77 -20.48 -8.11
CA VAL A 121 5.99 -21.12 -8.63
C VAL A 121 5.73 -22.46 -9.32
N GLY A 122 4.57 -23.09 -9.08
CA GLY A 122 4.17 -24.34 -9.74
C GLY A 122 2.87 -24.91 -9.21
N ILE A 123 2.59 -26.17 -9.53
CA ILE A 123 1.42 -26.94 -9.06
C ILE A 123 1.91 -28.14 -8.24
N LEU A 124 1.24 -28.44 -7.13
CA LEU A 124 1.52 -29.63 -6.33
C LEU A 124 1.00 -30.86 -7.09
N GLU A 125 1.89 -31.78 -7.44
CA GLU A 125 1.62 -32.92 -8.32
C GLU A 125 0.37 -33.72 -7.91
N GLN A 126 0.21 -33.96 -6.61
CA GLN A 126 -0.90 -34.72 -6.03
C GLN A 126 -2.25 -33.97 -5.98
N GLN A 127 -2.24 -32.64 -6.15
CA GLN A 127 -3.44 -31.79 -6.16
C GLN A 127 -3.74 -31.19 -7.55
N ARG A 128 -3.11 -31.69 -8.61
CA ARG A 128 -3.25 -31.13 -9.96
C ARG A 128 -4.71 -31.05 -10.44
N GLU A 129 -5.50 -32.10 -10.22
CA GLU A 129 -6.92 -32.12 -10.62
C GLU A 129 -7.76 -31.06 -9.87
N LEU A 130 -7.45 -30.84 -8.59
CA LEU A 130 -8.09 -29.82 -7.75
C LEU A 130 -7.74 -28.40 -8.24
N TYR A 131 -6.49 -28.19 -8.66
CA TYR A 131 -6.07 -26.94 -9.29
C TYR A 131 -6.78 -26.70 -10.62
N GLU A 132 -6.81 -27.69 -11.51
CA GLU A 132 -7.46 -27.59 -12.83
C GLU A 132 -8.98 -27.34 -12.70
N ALA A 133 -9.64 -27.94 -11.69
CA ALA A 133 -11.04 -27.69 -11.37
C ALA A 133 -11.30 -26.28 -10.81
N TRP A 134 -10.35 -25.67 -10.09
CA TRP A 134 -10.49 -24.33 -9.52
C TRP A 134 -10.12 -23.20 -10.49
N ALA A 135 -8.97 -23.32 -11.17
CA ALA A 135 -8.44 -22.28 -12.06
C ALA A 135 -8.98 -22.37 -13.49
N GLY A 136 -9.45 -23.55 -13.91
CA GLY A 136 -9.71 -23.88 -15.30
C GLY A 136 -8.44 -24.05 -16.12
N SER A 137 -8.58 -24.50 -17.37
CA SER A 137 -7.47 -24.74 -18.32
C SER A 137 -6.87 -23.47 -18.94
N ALA A 138 -7.14 -22.29 -18.38
CA ALA A 138 -6.74 -21.00 -18.94
C ALA A 138 -5.36 -20.55 -18.43
N CYS A 139 -4.37 -20.51 -19.33
CA CYS A 139 -3.01 -20.07 -19.03
C CYS A 139 -2.88 -18.55 -18.81
N LEU A 140 -2.13 -18.15 -17.79
CA LEU A 140 -1.66 -16.77 -17.55
C LEU A 140 -0.72 -16.25 -18.65
N CYS A 141 -0.22 -17.11 -19.54
CA CYS A 141 0.69 -16.76 -20.63
C CYS A 141 0.02 -16.01 -21.80
N SER A 142 -1.32 -15.98 -21.87
CA SER A 142 -2.05 -15.33 -22.97
C SER A 142 -2.06 -13.79 -22.93
N SER A 143 -1.59 -13.16 -21.84
CA SER A 143 -1.66 -11.70 -21.62
C SER A 143 -0.34 -10.94 -21.78
N SER A 144 0.77 -11.60 -22.13
CA SER A 144 2.12 -10.99 -22.19
C SER A 144 2.74 -10.86 -23.59
N SER A 145 2.03 -11.27 -24.65
CA SER A 145 2.58 -11.47 -26.00
C SER A 145 2.46 -10.27 -26.96
N SER A 146 1.91 -9.12 -26.52
CA SER A 146 1.49 -8.03 -27.42
C SER A 146 2.36 -6.75 -27.40
N SER A 147 3.61 -6.80 -26.92
CA SER A 147 4.45 -5.59 -26.74
C SER A 147 5.90 -5.69 -27.27
N SER A 148 6.12 -6.20 -28.50
CA SER A 148 7.48 -6.34 -29.07
C SER A 148 7.67 -6.07 -30.57
N SER A 149 6.73 -5.40 -31.25
CA SER A 149 6.90 -4.97 -32.65
C SER A 149 7.52 -3.56 -32.77
N LYS A 150 8.82 -3.47 -33.05
CA LYS A 150 9.56 -2.21 -33.24
C LYS A 150 9.18 -1.49 -34.55
N ALA A 151 8.34 -0.45 -34.47
CA ALA A 151 8.11 0.48 -35.58
C ALA A 151 9.06 1.69 -35.49
N SER A 152 10.13 1.70 -36.30
CA SER A 152 11.09 2.81 -36.34
C SER A 152 10.57 3.95 -37.23
N SER A 153 10.28 5.11 -36.64
CA SER A 153 10.02 6.35 -37.37
C SER A 153 10.79 7.53 -36.79
N LYS A 154 11.73 8.08 -37.57
CA LYS A 154 12.58 9.21 -37.18
C LYS A 154 11.80 10.53 -37.25
N LYS A 155 11.85 11.35 -36.19
CA LYS A 155 11.82 12.82 -36.29
C LYS A 155 12.71 13.42 -35.18
N LYS A 156 13.50 14.44 -35.53
CA LYS A 156 14.42 15.14 -34.61
C LYS A 156 13.70 16.33 -33.92
N PRO A 157 14.25 16.87 -32.81
CA PRO A 157 13.48 17.66 -31.85
C PRO A 157 13.40 19.16 -32.16
N ALA A 158 12.45 19.83 -31.48
CA ALA A 158 12.47 21.26 -31.20
C ALA A 158 12.40 21.48 -29.67
N LYS A 159 13.10 22.48 -29.14
CA LYS A 159 13.25 22.80 -27.71
C LYS A 159 13.93 24.18 -27.57
N PRO A 160 13.75 24.96 -26.48
CA PRO A 160 12.59 25.16 -25.61
C PRO A 160 12.01 26.60 -25.73
N ALA A 161 10.95 26.89 -24.97
CA ALA A 161 10.69 28.23 -24.42
C ALA A 161 10.43 28.10 -22.91
N ALA A 162 10.68 29.16 -22.12
CA ALA A 162 10.59 29.10 -20.65
C ALA A 162 10.14 30.42 -20.01
N ALA A 163 9.12 30.34 -19.15
CA ALA A 163 8.76 31.25 -18.05
C ALA A 163 7.79 30.46 -17.13
N ALA A 164 7.74 30.51 -15.80
CA ALA A 164 8.20 31.42 -14.74
C ALA A 164 7.14 32.41 -14.18
N ALA A 165 6.90 32.30 -12.86
CA ALA A 165 6.37 33.30 -11.92
C ALA A 165 4.90 33.82 -12.00
N ALA A 166 4.07 33.32 -11.07
CA ALA A 166 3.47 34.03 -9.92
C ALA A 166 2.50 35.25 -10.04
N ALA A 167 1.64 35.34 -9.00
CA ALA A 167 1.06 36.54 -8.34
C ALA A 167 -0.22 37.25 -8.88
N ALA A 168 -1.34 36.92 -8.22
CA ALA A 168 -2.38 37.77 -7.60
C ALA A 168 -2.73 39.22 -8.09
N ALA A 169 -3.99 39.39 -8.51
CA ALA A 169 -4.95 40.48 -8.16
C ALA A 169 -6.37 39.97 -8.57
N ALA A 170 -7.53 40.23 -7.94
CA ALA A 170 -8.06 41.25 -7.03
C ALA A 170 -8.76 42.45 -7.72
N HIS A 171 -10.09 42.56 -7.51
CA HIS A 171 -11.05 43.57 -8.01
C HIS A 171 -11.29 43.60 -9.55
N ASP A 172 -12.43 44.06 -10.08
CA ASP A 172 -13.58 44.73 -9.42
C ASP A 172 -14.99 44.25 -9.90
N SER A 173 -16.01 45.07 -9.65
CA SER A 173 -17.43 44.80 -9.37
C SER A 173 -18.40 44.79 -10.58
N THR A 174 -19.71 44.80 -10.29
CA THR A 174 -20.90 44.96 -11.17
C THR A 174 -21.32 43.74 -12.01
N THR A 175 -22.62 43.44 -12.20
CA THR A 175 -23.86 43.95 -11.56
C THR A 175 -24.96 42.89 -11.57
N ASP A 176 -25.78 42.95 -10.53
CA ASP A 176 -27.19 42.56 -10.38
C ASP A 176 -27.95 42.09 -11.63
N ASN A 177 -28.71 41.00 -11.47
CA ASN A 177 -30.16 41.09 -11.65
C ASN A 177 -30.88 40.02 -10.82
N GLU A 178 -31.91 40.42 -10.06
CA GLU A 178 -32.79 39.51 -9.34
C GLU A 178 -34.03 39.18 -10.18
N SER A 179 -34.55 37.95 -10.05
CA SER A 179 -35.95 37.67 -10.32
C SER A 179 -36.41 36.43 -9.54
N GLU A 180 -37.08 36.66 -8.41
CA GLU A 180 -37.87 35.62 -7.74
C GLU A 180 -39.05 35.18 -8.63
N THR A 181 -39.55 33.95 -8.44
CA THR A 181 -40.97 33.73 -8.05
C THR A 181 -41.29 32.25 -7.77
N SER A 182 -42.15 32.02 -6.76
CA SER A 182 -43.06 30.87 -6.49
C SER A 182 -42.61 29.43 -6.82
N LEU A 183 -42.56 28.48 -5.86
CA LEU A 183 -43.66 27.91 -5.02
C LEU A 183 -44.68 27.02 -5.77
N GLY A 184 -45.00 25.88 -5.15
CA GLY A 184 -45.82 24.77 -5.69
C GLY A 184 -44.96 23.51 -5.85
N SER A 185 -44.87 22.58 -4.89
CA SER A 185 -45.89 21.75 -4.22
C SER A 185 -46.41 20.58 -5.07
N ASP A 186 -46.63 19.44 -4.40
CA ASP A 186 -47.18 18.18 -4.95
C ASP A 186 -46.27 17.47 -5.99
N GLY A 187 -46.38 16.17 -6.22
CA GLY A 187 -47.18 15.14 -5.55
C GLY A 187 -46.95 13.77 -6.20
N SER A 188 -46.97 12.69 -5.40
CA SER A 188 -46.60 11.32 -5.82
C SER A 188 -47.24 10.81 -7.13
N SER A 189 -46.43 10.25 -8.04
CA SER A 189 -46.73 8.94 -8.67
C SER A 189 -45.56 8.36 -9.48
N LYS A 190 -45.46 7.02 -9.47
CA LYS A 190 -44.87 6.24 -10.57
C LYS A 190 -45.99 5.81 -11.51
N PRO A 191 -45.70 5.67 -12.81
CA PRO A 191 -46.02 4.42 -13.50
C PRO A 191 -44.75 3.74 -14.04
N ALA A 192 -44.90 2.57 -14.68
CA ALA A 192 -43.80 1.72 -15.12
C ALA A 192 -43.94 1.30 -16.59
N GLY A 193 -42.81 0.92 -17.20
CA GLY A 193 -42.76 0.05 -18.39
C GLY A 193 -42.88 0.74 -19.76
N GLY A 194 -41.78 0.76 -20.51
CA GLY A 194 -41.75 1.13 -21.92
C GLY A 194 -40.35 0.87 -22.50
N PRO A 195 -40.18 0.09 -23.59
CA PRO A 195 -38.87 -0.38 -24.02
C PRO A 195 -38.19 0.51 -25.07
N GLN A 196 -36.86 0.55 -25.04
CA GLN A 196 -36.01 0.77 -26.22
C GLN A 196 -34.58 0.28 -25.94
N GLY A 197 -33.97 -0.38 -26.92
CA GLY A 197 -32.59 -0.86 -26.85
C GLY A 197 -31.67 -0.09 -27.80
N GLY A 198 -30.42 0.12 -27.38
CA GLY A 198 -29.36 0.75 -28.17
C GLY A 198 -27.99 0.23 -27.70
N PRO A 199 -27.03 -0.08 -28.61
CA PRO A 199 -25.90 -0.94 -28.25
C PRO A 199 -24.62 -0.19 -27.86
N HIS A 200 -24.16 -0.39 -26.63
CA HIS A 200 -22.75 -0.15 -26.26
C HIS A 200 -22.18 -1.36 -25.52
N GLY A 201 -21.72 -2.35 -26.29
CA GLY A 201 -20.85 -3.40 -25.79
C GLY A 201 -19.47 -2.86 -25.47
N GLY A 202 -19.27 -2.40 -24.23
CA GLY A 202 -17.92 -2.21 -23.69
C GLY A 202 -17.18 -3.56 -23.63
N PRO A 203 -15.86 -3.60 -23.85
CA PRO A 203 -15.12 -4.87 -23.79
C PRO A 203 -15.19 -5.44 -22.37
N GLN A 204 -15.56 -6.72 -22.25
CA GLN A 204 -15.50 -7.47 -20.99
C GLN A 204 -14.06 -7.85 -20.65
N GLY A 205 -13.22 -6.84 -20.43
CA GLY A 205 -11.95 -7.00 -19.73
C GLY A 205 -12.19 -7.01 -18.22
N GLY A 206 -11.50 -7.90 -17.50
CA GLY A 206 -11.34 -7.73 -16.06
C GLY A 206 -10.62 -6.40 -15.74
N PRO A 207 -10.69 -5.92 -14.50
CA PRO A 207 -10.05 -4.66 -14.13
C PRO A 207 -8.54 -4.70 -14.47
N PRO A 208 -7.98 -3.61 -15.06
CA PRO A 208 -6.61 -3.60 -15.55
C PRO A 208 -5.59 -3.92 -14.45
N ASN A 209 -4.50 -4.60 -14.80
CA ASN A 209 -3.41 -4.83 -13.85
C ASN A 209 -2.73 -3.48 -13.54
N LEU A 210 -2.45 -3.20 -12.26
CA LEU A 210 -1.78 -1.95 -11.85
C LEU A 210 -0.38 -1.83 -12.48
N GLU A 211 0.31 -2.95 -12.67
CA GLU A 211 1.61 -3.03 -13.36
C GLU A 211 1.53 -2.62 -14.84
N THR A 212 0.33 -2.63 -15.44
CA THR A 212 0.09 -2.12 -16.82
C THR A 212 -0.40 -0.66 -16.86
N LEU A 213 -0.70 -0.07 -15.70
CA LEU A 213 -1.12 1.33 -15.55
C LEU A 213 -0.01 2.25 -15.04
N ILE A 214 0.89 1.73 -14.20
CA ILE A 214 1.97 2.48 -13.57
C ILE A 214 3.31 1.85 -13.93
N ASP A 215 4.18 2.63 -14.57
CA ASP A 215 5.57 2.25 -14.78
C ASP A 215 6.39 2.59 -13.54
N PHE A 216 6.51 1.61 -12.65
CA PHE A 216 7.29 1.70 -11.41
C PHE A 216 8.81 1.89 -11.62
N SER A 217 9.34 1.78 -12.85
CA SER A 217 10.73 2.17 -13.16
C SER A 217 10.91 3.68 -13.34
N LYS A 218 9.79 4.43 -13.45
CA LYS A 218 9.77 5.88 -13.67
C LYS A 218 9.22 6.63 -12.44
N PRO A 219 9.52 7.93 -12.28
CA PRO A 219 8.94 8.77 -11.23
C PRO A 219 7.41 8.74 -11.23
N LEU A 220 6.79 8.54 -10.07
CA LEU A 220 5.34 8.34 -9.95
C LEU A 220 4.52 9.63 -10.05
N VAL A 221 4.99 10.76 -9.49
CA VAL A 221 4.20 12.02 -9.47
C VAL A 221 3.84 12.54 -10.86
N PRO A 222 4.74 12.54 -11.87
CA PRO A 222 4.37 12.88 -13.25
C PRO A 222 3.33 11.93 -13.85
N GLN A 223 3.37 10.64 -13.49
CA GLN A 223 2.39 9.66 -13.97
C GLN A 223 1.01 9.96 -13.37
N ILE A 224 0.91 10.17 -12.05
CA ILE A 224 -0.34 10.55 -11.37
C ILE A 224 -0.92 11.87 -11.90
N TYR A 225 -0.07 12.87 -12.20
CA TYR A 225 -0.51 14.16 -12.74
C TYR A 225 -1.24 14.02 -14.10
N TYR A 226 -0.67 13.25 -15.02
CA TYR A 226 -1.26 13.02 -16.35
C TYR A 226 -2.22 11.82 -16.43
N MET A 227 -2.39 11.06 -15.33
CA MET A 227 -3.33 9.94 -15.27
C MET A 227 -4.77 10.44 -15.39
N ARG A 228 -5.62 9.68 -16.09
CA ARG A 228 -7.07 9.93 -16.10
C ARG A 228 -7.66 9.69 -14.72
N HIS A 229 -8.77 10.37 -14.43
CA HIS A 229 -9.39 10.32 -13.11
C HIS A 229 -9.93 8.93 -12.71
N ASP A 230 -10.51 8.21 -13.67
CA ASP A 230 -11.03 6.85 -13.48
C ASP A 230 -9.90 5.84 -13.16
N LEU A 231 -8.79 5.92 -13.90
CA LEU A 231 -7.61 5.12 -13.66
C LEU A 231 -6.97 5.46 -12.32
N TYR A 232 -6.93 6.75 -11.96
CA TYR A 232 -6.41 7.19 -10.67
C TYR A 232 -7.18 6.61 -9.48
N LYS A 233 -8.53 6.67 -9.48
CA LYS A 233 -9.36 6.05 -8.43
C LYS A 233 -9.12 4.54 -8.32
N TYR A 234 -8.90 3.85 -9.44
CA TYR A 234 -8.53 2.43 -9.40
C TYR A 234 -7.12 2.20 -8.82
N CYS A 235 -6.14 3.03 -9.18
CA CYS A 235 -4.76 2.94 -8.71
C CYS A 235 -4.64 3.23 -7.20
N SER A 236 -5.25 4.32 -6.70
CA SER A 236 -5.21 4.70 -5.28
C SER A 236 -5.76 3.62 -4.35
N GLN A 237 -6.75 2.87 -4.82
CA GLN A 237 -7.44 1.82 -4.08
C GLN A 237 -6.83 0.41 -4.28
N THR A 238 -5.67 0.27 -4.94
CA THR A 238 -5.05 -1.04 -5.27
C THR A 238 -3.67 -1.19 -4.61
N PRO A 239 -3.59 -1.66 -3.36
CA PRO A 239 -2.32 -1.76 -2.61
C PRO A 239 -1.33 -2.76 -3.22
N GLN A 240 -0.05 -2.38 -3.23
CA GLN A 240 1.09 -3.21 -3.61
C GLN A 240 1.93 -3.53 -2.37
N CYS A 241 1.94 -4.81 -1.95
CA CYS A 241 2.67 -5.28 -0.78
C CYS A 241 4.16 -5.47 -1.09
N THR A 242 4.92 -4.38 -1.17
CA THR A 242 6.38 -4.40 -1.36
C THR A 242 7.08 -3.33 -0.53
N ASP A 243 8.26 -3.68 -0.02
CA ASP A 243 9.23 -2.85 0.69
C ASP A 243 10.05 -1.91 -0.21
N LYS A 244 9.91 -2.04 -1.53
CA LYS A 244 10.68 -1.29 -2.52
C LYS A 244 10.30 0.18 -2.54
N VAL A 245 11.25 1.02 -2.11
CA VAL A 245 11.09 2.48 -2.12
C VAL A 245 11.16 3.04 -3.54
N TYR A 246 10.01 3.22 -4.19
CA TYR A 246 9.91 3.81 -5.52
C TYR A 246 10.24 5.32 -5.53
N THR A 247 10.55 5.84 -6.72
CA THR A 247 10.85 7.27 -6.93
C THR A 247 9.56 8.05 -7.16
N LEU A 248 9.32 9.12 -6.40
CA LEU A 248 8.16 9.98 -6.63
C LEU A 248 8.46 11.10 -7.62
N LEU A 249 9.56 11.82 -7.43
CA LEU A 249 9.84 13.08 -8.13
C LEU A 249 10.78 12.89 -9.33
N PRO A 250 10.58 13.61 -10.44
CA PRO A 250 11.48 13.58 -11.60
C PRO A 250 12.81 14.32 -11.36
N TRP A 251 13.02 14.88 -10.17
CA TRP A 251 14.21 15.61 -9.78
C TRP A 251 14.93 14.88 -8.63
N PRO A 252 16.01 14.11 -8.89
CA PRO A 252 16.70 13.31 -7.86
C PRO A 252 17.22 14.12 -6.66
N LYS A 253 17.43 15.43 -6.80
CA LYS A 253 17.80 16.34 -5.70
C LYS A 253 16.65 16.68 -4.74
N LEU A 254 15.40 16.54 -5.17
CA LEU A 254 14.20 16.82 -4.36
C LEU A 254 13.58 15.54 -3.78
N GLU A 255 13.83 14.38 -4.41
CA GLU A 255 13.38 13.07 -3.93
C GLU A 255 13.63 12.82 -2.42
N PRO A 256 14.77 13.23 -1.80
CA PRO A 256 14.97 13.08 -0.35
C PRO A 256 13.95 13.80 0.53
N LEU A 257 13.38 14.93 0.09
CA LEU A 257 12.36 15.68 0.85
C LEU A 257 11.05 14.91 1.05
N THR A 258 10.86 13.85 0.26
CA THR A 258 9.65 13.04 0.23
C THR A 258 9.81 11.70 0.95
N LYS A 259 11.00 11.40 1.49
CA LYS A 259 11.34 10.14 2.18
C LYS A 259 11.58 10.40 3.67
N THR A 260 10.68 9.93 4.51
CA THR A 260 10.69 10.20 5.95
C THR A 260 10.80 8.91 6.74
N ARG A 261 11.86 8.75 7.53
CA ARG A 261 12.03 7.62 8.46
C ARG A 261 11.25 7.89 9.75
N TRP A 262 10.61 6.87 10.32
CA TRP A 262 9.81 6.95 11.54
C TRP A 262 10.49 7.71 12.71
N TRP A 263 11.80 7.54 12.90
CA TRP A 263 12.53 8.20 13.99
C TRP A 263 12.81 9.69 13.75
N GLN A 264 12.74 10.18 12.50
CA GLN A 264 12.92 11.61 12.20
C GLN A 264 11.79 12.45 12.78
N VAL A 265 10.57 11.90 12.78
CA VAL A 265 9.38 12.51 13.40
C VAL A 265 9.62 12.74 14.90
N LEU A 266 10.08 11.71 15.62
CA LEU A 266 10.39 11.81 17.05
C LEU A 266 11.58 12.75 17.33
N LEU A 267 12.65 12.66 16.52
CA LEU A 267 13.86 13.49 16.70
C LEU A 267 13.60 14.98 16.47
N LEU A 268 12.71 15.32 15.52
CA LEU A 268 12.36 16.71 15.22
C LEU A 268 11.31 17.27 16.20
N TRP A 269 10.20 16.57 16.39
CA TRP A 269 9.05 17.10 17.12
C TRP A 269 9.06 16.77 18.61
N GLY A 270 9.79 15.74 19.06
CA GLY A 270 9.98 15.42 20.47
C GLY A 270 10.58 16.58 21.27
N PRO A 271 11.72 17.17 20.85
CA PRO A 271 12.30 18.34 21.51
C PRO A 271 11.36 19.55 21.55
N VAL A 272 10.58 19.78 20.47
CA VAL A 272 9.58 20.86 20.41
C VAL A 272 8.44 20.62 21.41
N CYS A 273 7.93 19.38 21.47
CA CYS A 273 6.91 18.95 22.41
C CYS A 273 7.37 19.14 23.87
N CYS A 274 8.59 18.69 24.20
CA CYS A 274 9.18 18.86 25.52
C CYS A 274 9.40 20.35 25.88
N TYR A 275 9.90 21.16 24.94
CA TYR A 275 10.09 22.59 25.15
C TYR A 275 8.78 23.31 25.45
N LEU A 276 7.74 23.11 24.64
CA LEU A 276 6.43 23.74 24.84
C LEU A 276 5.76 23.26 26.13
N ALA A 277 5.89 21.97 26.49
CA ALA A 277 5.40 21.46 27.78
C ALA A 277 6.11 22.14 28.96
N CYS A 278 7.44 22.28 28.91
CA CYS A 278 8.21 23.02 29.92
C CYS A 278 7.76 24.48 30.02
N CYS A 279 7.51 25.16 28.90
CA CYS A 279 6.96 26.52 28.91
C CYS A 279 5.58 26.59 29.59
N SER A 280 4.68 25.63 29.34
CA SER A 280 3.39 25.57 30.05
C SER A 280 3.58 25.39 31.56
N PHE A 281 4.43 24.45 32.00
CA PHE A 281 4.70 24.21 33.42
C PHE A 281 5.44 25.36 34.12
N GLN A 282 6.11 26.24 33.38
CA GLN A 282 6.68 27.49 33.91
C GLN A 282 5.66 28.63 33.97
N ALA A 283 4.72 28.70 33.02
CA ALA A 283 3.71 29.76 32.95
C ALA A 283 2.47 29.50 33.84
N HIS A 284 2.15 28.24 34.11
CA HIS A 284 0.88 27.84 34.76
C HIS A 284 1.08 26.76 35.83
N PRO A 285 0.32 26.79 36.95
CA PRO A 285 0.41 25.77 37.99
C PRO A 285 0.17 24.36 37.43
N TRP A 286 0.89 23.38 37.99
CA TRP A 286 0.97 22.03 37.41
C TRP A 286 -0.37 21.33 37.10
N PRO A 287 -1.49 21.50 37.85
CA PRO A 287 -2.76 20.86 37.51
C PRO A 287 -3.37 21.43 36.23
N TRP A 288 -3.22 22.74 35.98
CA TRP A 288 -3.71 23.39 34.77
C TRP A 288 -2.89 22.96 33.55
N SER A 289 -1.55 22.96 33.67
CA SER A 289 -0.67 22.46 32.61
C SER A 289 -0.94 20.98 32.27
N LEU A 290 -1.14 20.12 33.28
CA LEU A 290 -1.49 18.72 33.06
C LEU A 290 -2.89 18.58 32.40
N GLY A 291 -3.86 19.38 32.82
CA GLY A 291 -5.20 19.41 32.21
C GLY A 291 -5.19 19.87 30.75
N MET A 292 -4.40 20.89 30.42
CA MET A 292 -4.23 21.37 29.04
C MET A 292 -3.50 20.34 28.16
N LEU A 293 -2.45 19.69 28.69
CA LEU A 293 -1.76 18.58 28.01
C LEU A 293 -2.72 17.41 27.71
N PHE A 294 -3.54 16.99 28.69
CA PHE A 294 -4.52 15.94 28.49
C PHE A 294 -5.61 16.34 27.48
N PHE A 295 -6.12 17.58 27.57
CA PHE A 295 -7.08 18.11 26.60
C PHE A 295 -6.51 18.11 25.18
N GLY A 296 -5.28 18.59 24.99
CA GLY A 296 -4.61 18.59 23.69
C GLY A 296 -4.43 17.18 23.13
N PHE A 297 -4.03 16.21 23.97
CA PHE A 297 -3.88 14.81 23.55
C PHE A 297 -5.23 14.17 23.17
N PHE A 298 -6.28 14.41 23.95
CA PHE A 298 -7.63 13.93 23.64
C PHE A 298 -8.16 14.53 22.33
N ILE A 299 -8.02 15.85 22.16
CA ILE A 299 -8.39 16.57 20.94
C ILE A 299 -7.58 16.09 19.72
N TRP A 300 -6.31 15.71 19.88
CA TRP A 300 -5.57 15.09 18.78
C TRP A 300 -6.29 13.84 18.25
N THR A 301 -6.81 12.94 19.11
CA THR A 301 -7.49 11.73 18.62
C THR A 301 -8.72 12.04 17.76
N PHE A 302 -9.37 13.18 17.99
CA PHE A 302 -10.47 13.67 17.16
C PHE A 302 -9.96 14.30 15.85
N VAL A 303 -8.87 15.06 15.90
CA VAL A 303 -8.19 15.62 14.72
C VAL A 303 -7.66 14.51 13.80
N GLU A 304 -7.07 13.45 14.36
CA GLU A 304 -6.69 12.21 13.68
C GLU A 304 -7.88 11.64 12.89
N TYR A 305 -9.00 11.37 13.57
CA TYR A 305 -10.20 10.84 12.94
C TYR A 305 -10.73 11.74 11.82
N CYS A 306 -10.79 13.06 12.06
CA CYS A 306 -11.27 14.01 11.07
C CYS A 306 -10.35 14.15 9.85
N LEU A 307 -9.03 14.21 10.04
CA LEU A 307 -8.07 14.25 8.93
C LEU A 307 -8.12 12.94 8.14
N HIS A 308 -8.12 11.79 8.82
CA HIS A 308 -8.12 10.49 8.17
C HIS A 308 -9.41 10.26 7.37
N ARG A 309 -10.58 10.55 7.95
CA ARG A 309 -11.89 10.36 7.29
C ARG A 309 -12.21 11.40 6.21
N PHE A 310 -11.92 12.69 6.44
CA PHE A 310 -12.44 13.76 5.58
C PHE A 310 -11.40 14.45 4.68
N LEU A 311 -10.10 14.22 4.88
CA LEU A 311 -9.04 14.79 4.05
C LEU A 311 -8.19 13.71 3.37
N PHE A 312 -7.80 12.65 4.09
CA PHE A 312 -6.97 11.57 3.57
C PHE A 312 -7.79 10.57 2.74
N HIS A 313 -9.02 10.27 3.17
CA HIS A 313 -10.03 9.52 2.41
C HIS A 313 -11.12 10.44 1.83
N PHE A 314 -10.71 11.56 1.22
CA PHE A 314 -11.67 12.40 0.50
C PHE A 314 -12.21 11.63 -0.74
N PRO A 315 -13.54 11.44 -0.90
CA PRO A 315 -14.08 10.55 -1.92
C PRO A 315 -13.61 10.90 -3.34
N GLU A 316 -12.98 9.95 -4.04
CA GLU A 316 -12.28 10.29 -5.29
C GLU A 316 -13.25 10.64 -6.43
N ASP A 317 -14.50 10.20 -6.36
CA ASP A 317 -15.60 10.63 -7.24
C ASP A 317 -15.96 12.13 -7.09
N LYS A 318 -15.53 12.78 -6.00
CA LYS A 318 -15.78 14.21 -5.73
C LYS A 318 -14.54 15.08 -5.90
N LEU A 319 -13.37 14.49 -6.14
CA LEU A 319 -12.15 15.23 -6.46
C LEU A 319 -12.30 15.89 -7.84
N PRO A 320 -12.10 17.22 -7.98
CA PRO A 320 -12.05 17.88 -9.28
C PRO A 320 -11.04 17.23 -10.23
N ASP A 321 -11.38 17.08 -11.51
CA ASP A 321 -10.47 16.51 -12.53
C ASP A 321 -9.31 17.46 -12.83
N SER A 322 -8.26 17.35 -12.01
CA SER A 322 -7.05 18.13 -12.09
C SER A 322 -5.86 17.29 -11.65
N GLY A 323 -4.81 17.24 -12.47
CA GLY A 323 -3.57 16.55 -12.14
C GLY A 323 -2.92 17.06 -10.86
N ALA A 324 -3.08 18.35 -10.54
CA ALA A 324 -2.59 18.93 -9.28
C ALA A 324 -3.37 18.41 -8.06
N VAL A 325 -4.70 18.25 -8.18
CA VAL A 325 -5.55 17.70 -7.11
C VAL A 325 -5.26 16.22 -6.89
N ARG A 326 -5.10 15.43 -7.95
CA ARG A 326 -4.69 14.02 -7.84
C ARG A 326 -3.32 13.86 -7.18
N VAL A 327 -2.35 14.71 -7.54
CA VAL A 327 -1.03 14.70 -6.89
C VAL A 327 -1.11 15.13 -5.41
N LEU A 328 -1.96 16.08 -5.05
CA LEU A 328 -2.17 16.47 -3.64
C LEU A 328 -2.78 15.31 -2.82
N HIS A 329 -3.87 14.71 -3.29
CA HIS A 329 -4.50 13.56 -2.63
C HIS A 329 -3.54 12.36 -2.50
N PHE A 330 -2.78 12.08 -3.56
CA PHE A 330 -1.73 11.06 -3.58
C PHE A 330 -0.64 11.32 -2.53
N LEU A 331 -0.16 12.55 -2.40
CA LEU A 331 0.88 12.92 -1.42
C LEU A 331 0.35 13.05 0.02
N LEU A 332 -0.96 13.28 0.21
CA LEU A 332 -1.60 13.29 1.52
C LEU A 332 -1.73 11.88 2.10
N HIS A 333 -2.23 10.92 1.31
CA HIS A 333 -2.42 9.56 1.83
C HIS A 333 -2.45 8.44 0.79
N SER A 334 -2.87 8.68 -0.46
CA SER A 334 -3.04 7.56 -1.41
C SER A 334 -1.73 6.89 -1.84
N VAL A 335 -0.57 7.56 -1.68
CA VAL A 335 0.74 6.89 -1.81
C VAL A 335 0.93 5.79 -0.78
N HIS A 336 0.42 5.97 0.44
CA HIS A 336 0.49 4.96 1.49
C HIS A 336 -0.52 3.82 1.24
N HIS A 337 -1.74 4.11 0.78
CA HIS A 337 -2.67 3.04 0.37
C HIS A 337 -2.19 2.24 -0.84
N MET A 338 -1.47 2.86 -1.78
CA MET A 338 -0.90 2.18 -2.94
C MET A 338 0.40 1.42 -2.59
N LEU A 339 1.19 1.91 -1.63
CA LEU A 339 2.48 1.34 -1.19
C LEU A 339 2.54 1.23 0.36
N PRO A 340 1.70 0.39 0.99
CA PRO A 340 1.57 0.35 2.45
C PRO A 340 2.86 -0.06 3.17
N MET A 341 3.69 -0.86 2.50
CA MET A 341 4.93 -1.42 3.04
C MET A 341 6.18 -0.60 2.69
N ASP A 342 6.08 0.60 2.08
CA ASP A 342 7.25 1.48 1.88
C ASP A 342 7.64 2.17 3.21
N PRO A 343 8.79 1.81 3.82
CA PRO A 343 9.17 2.27 5.16
C PRO A 343 9.56 3.76 5.22
N LEU A 344 9.53 4.48 4.09
CA LEU A 344 9.86 5.90 3.99
C LEU A 344 8.67 6.78 3.56
N ARG A 345 7.46 6.22 3.39
CA ARG A 345 6.25 6.93 2.89
C ARG A 345 5.03 6.87 3.79
N LEU A 346 5.13 6.14 4.90
CA LEU A 346 4.03 5.97 5.85
C LEU A 346 3.88 7.21 6.77
N VAL A 347 4.98 7.63 7.41
CA VAL A 347 4.95 8.74 8.40
C VAL A 347 4.93 10.11 7.72
N MET A 348 4.25 11.07 8.35
CA MET A 348 4.04 12.39 7.76
C MET A 348 5.35 13.16 7.56
N PRO A 349 5.68 13.61 6.32
CA PRO A 349 6.82 14.48 6.09
C PRO A 349 6.67 15.79 6.88
N PRO A 350 7.71 16.29 7.59
CA PRO A 350 7.59 17.45 8.47
C PRO A 350 7.01 18.72 7.83
N VAL A 351 7.27 18.95 6.54
CA VAL A 351 6.70 20.07 5.78
C VAL A 351 5.18 19.92 5.61
N LEU A 352 4.70 18.71 5.36
CA LEU A 352 3.27 18.43 5.22
C LEU A 352 2.54 18.53 6.57
N LEU A 353 3.14 18.00 7.65
CA LEU A 353 2.61 18.19 9.00
C LEU A 353 2.51 19.68 9.38
N LEU A 354 3.52 20.48 9.06
CA LEU A 354 3.48 21.92 9.33
C LEU A 354 2.33 22.59 8.56
N LEU A 355 2.15 22.28 7.28
CA LEU A 355 1.06 22.82 6.47
C LEU A 355 -0.33 22.39 6.98
N LEU A 356 -0.49 21.14 7.45
CA LEU A 356 -1.74 20.64 8.03
C LEU A 356 -2.02 21.19 9.42
N SER A 357 -1.00 21.47 10.22
CA SER A 357 -1.16 21.98 11.59
C SER A 357 -1.45 23.48 11.66
N LEU A 358 -1.06 24.28 10.66
CA LEU A 358 -1.39 25.72 10.60
C LEU A 358 -2.90 26.04 10.66
N PRO A 359 -3.79 25.50 9.80
CA PRO A 359 -5.23 25.79 9.89
C PRO A 359 -5.84 25.29 11.21
N VAL A 360 -5.33 24.19 11.76
CA VAL A 360 -5.73 23.69 13.08
C VAL A 360 -5.32 24.69 14.18
N PHE A 361 -4.08 25.18 14.18
CA PHE A 361 -3.60 26.18 15.13
C PHE A 361 -4.42 27.46 15.09
N PHE A 362 -4.73 27.97 13.89
CA PHE A 362 -5.53 29.19 13.74
C PHE A 362 -6.99 29.00 14.15
N LEU A 363 -7.59 27.83 13.88
CA LEU A 363 -8.94 27.48 14.35
C LEU A 363 -9.01 27.46 15.88
N PHE A 364 -8.09 26.76 16.55
CA PHE A 364 -8.04 26.75 18.02
C PHE A 364 -7.70 28.14 18.60
N SER A 365 -6.86 28.93 17.92
CA SER A 365 -6.56 30.33 18.27
C SER A 365 -7.73 31.31 18.15
N ALA A 366 -8.76 30.97 17.36
CA ALA A 366 -9.98 31.77 17.25
C ALA A 366 -11.05 31.39 18.30
N ILE A 367 -10.98 30.17 18.85
CA ILE A 367 -11.96 29.64 19.82
C ILE A 367 -11.47 29.80 21.27
N PHE A 368 -10.16 29.66 21.51
CA PHE A 368 -9.55 29.63 22.85
C PHE A 368 -8.52 30.76 23.05
N PRO A 369 -8.35 31.26 24.28
CA PRO A 369 -7.32 32.25 24.57
C PRO A 369 -5.91 31.66 24.38
N GLN A 370 -4.98 32.48 23.90
CA GLN A 370 -3.65 32.01 23.49
C GLN A 370 -2.90 31.19 24.55
N TRP A 371 -2.98 31.56 25.84
CA TRP A 371 -2.33 30.79 26.93
C TRP A 371 -2.82 29.33 26.98
N PHE A 372 -4.10 29.09 26.71
CA PHE A 372 -4.69 27.75 26.67
C PHE A 372 -4.24 26.99 25.42
N VAL A 373 -4.21 27.66 24.26
CA VAL A 373 -3.73 27.06 23.00
C VAL A 373 -2.27 26.63 23.14
N TRP A 374 -1.38 27.50 23.63
CA TRP A 374 0.04 27.16 23.82
C TRP A 374 0.27 26.12 24.92
N GLY A 375 -0.56 26.08 25.97
CA GLY A 375 -0.52 25.02 26.98
C GLY A 375 -1.01 23.66 26.47
N ALA A 376 -2.01 23.64 25.58
CA ALA A 376 -2.57 22.41 25.01
C ALA A 376 -1.82 21.89 23.78
N TRP A 377 -1.13 22.77 23.03
CA TRP A 377 -0.36 22.41 21.83
C TRP A 377 0.67 21.27 22.03
N PRO A 378 1.50 21.24 23.10
CA PRO A 378 2.36 20.09 23.37
C PRO A 378 1.57 18.79 23.63
N GLY A 379 0.35 18.87 24.17
CA GLY A 379 -0.54 17.72 24.32
C GLY A 379 -0.97 17.16 22.97
N GLY A 380 -1.39 18.04 22.05
CA GLY A 380 -1.74 17.67 20.68
C GLY A 380 -0.57 17.13 19.87
N LEU A 381 0.62 17.73 20.04
CA LEU A 381 1.85 17.27 19.38
C LEU A 381 2.32 15.91 19.94
N CYS A 382 2.13 15.66 21.24
CA CYS A 382 2.34 14.34 21.85
C CYS A 382 1.36 13.30 21.29
N GLY A 383 0.09 13.66 21.12
CA GLY A 383 -0.91 12.82 20.45
C GLY A 383 -0.49 12.44 19.03
N TYR A 384 -0.05 13.41 18.22
CA TYR A 384 0.50 13.17 16.88
C TYR A 384 1.71 12.23 16.91
N LEU A 385 2.67 12.45 17.82
CA LEU A 385 3.83 11.57 17.97
C LEU A 385 3.42 10.12 18.30
N CYS A 386 2.41 9.93 19.16
CA CYS A 386 1.85 8.62 19.44
C CYS A 386 1.15 8.02 18.21
N TYR A 387 0.36 8.80 17.47
CA TYR A 387 -0.30 8.37 16.23
C TYR A 387 0.69 7.89 15.18
N ASP A 388 1.66 8.73 14.77
CA ASP A 388 2.51 8.42 13.61
C ASP A 388 3.45 7.23 13.89
N LEU A 389 3.87 7.07 15.16
CA LEU A 389 4.64 5.92 15.61
C LEU A 389 3.79 4.64 15.74
N LEU A 390 2.55 4.72 16.24
CA LEU A 390 1.63 3.56 16.27
C LEU A 390 1.26 3.13 14.85
N HIS A 391 0.92 4.08 13.98
CA HIS A 391 0.66 3.88 12.56
C HIS A 391 1.84 3.18 11.87
N TYR A 392 3.08 3.64 12.10
CA TYR A 392 4.24 2.94 11.55
C TYR A 392 4.37 1.49 12.06
N GLN A 393 4.08 1.26 13.34
CA GLN A 393 4.16 -0.07 13.96
C GLN A 393 3.04 -1.04 13.53
N THR A 394 1.86 -0.56 13.12
CA THR A 394 0.80 -1.45 12.60
C THR A 394 1.18 -2.09 11.26
N HIS A 395 2.03 -1.44 10.46
CA HIS A 395 2.59 -2.03 9.23
C HIS A 395 3.92 -2.77 9.48
N HIS A 396 4.84 -2.18 10.27
CA HIS A 396 6.24 -2.64 10.37
C HIS A 396 6.55 -3.52 11.61
N CYS A 397 5.53 -4.13 12.22
CA CYS A 397 5.59 -5.28 13.15
C CYS A 397 6.27 -5.11 14.53
N SER A 398 7.45 -4.50 14.61
CA SER A 398 8.46 -4.69 15.69
C SER A 398 8.01 -4.53 17.16
N LEU A 399 6.94 -3.76 17.41
CA LEU A 399 6.27 -3.62 18.70
C LEU A 399 4.85 -4.22 18.74
N ALA A 400 4.17 -4.31 17.59
CA ALA A 400 2.80 -4.84 17.50
C ALA A 400 2.70 -6.28 18.02
N ASP A 401 3.71 -7.11 17.74
CA ASP A 401 3.70 -8.53 18.07
C ASP A 401 4.04 -8.82 19.55
N LYS A 402 4.35 -7.75 20.32
CA LYS A 402 4.64 -7.80 21.77
C LYS A 402 3.56 -7.16 22.64
N VAL A 403 2.66 -6.37 22.06
CA VAL A 403 1.66 -5.58 22.78
C VAL A 403 0.26 -5.89 22.22
N PRO A 404 -0.57 -6.69 22.91
CA PRO A 404 -1.86 -7.15 22.37
C PRO A 404 -2.82 -6.06 21.90
N TYR A 405 -2.77 -4.87 22.52
CA TYR A 405 -3.53 -3.70 22.06
C TYR A 405 -3.05 -3.20 20.68
N ILE A 406 -1.73 -3.09 20.47
CA ILE A 406 -1.16 -2.68 19.18
C ILE A 406 -1.38 -3.76 18.12
N ASN A 407 -1.35 -5.05 18.50
CA ASN A 407 -1.75 -6.14 17.60
C ASN A 407 -3.23 -6.01 17.17
N THR A 408 -4.12 -5.65 18.10
CA THR A 408 -5.55 -5.42 17.81
C THR A 408 -5.75 -4.22 16.86
N LEU A 409 -5.03 -3.11 17.08
CA LEU A 409 -5.02 -1.96 16.18
C LEU A 409 -4.43 -2.31 14.80
N ARG A 410 -3.37 -3.11 14.76
CA ARG A 410 -2.78 -3.66 13.53
C ARG A 410 -3.81 -4.42 12.72
N VAL A 411 -4.45 -5.44 13.30
CA VAL A 411 -5.47 -6.24 12.59
C VAL A 411 -6.63 -5.38 12.11
N TYR A 412 -7.05 -4.38 12.88
CA TYR A 412 -8.10 -3.43 12.49
C TYR A 412 -7.69 -2.54 11.32
N HIS A 413 -6.51 -1.93 11.37
CA HIS A 413 -5.99 -1.04 10.33
C HIS A 413 -5.60 -1.79 9.04
N MET A 414 -5.15 -3.05 9.14
CA MET A 414 -4.99 -3.91 7.96
C MET A 414 -6.33 -4.21 7.28
N LYS A 415 -7.42 -4.40 8.04
CA LYS A 415 -8.76 -4.53 7.45
C LYS A 415 -9.19 -3.26 6.72
N HIS A 416 -8.85 -2.08 7.25
CA HIS A 416 -9.06 -0.80 6.56
C HIS A 416 -8.33 -0.77 5.20
N HIS A 417 -7.02 -1.00 5.17
CA HIS A 417 -6.23 -1.00 3.92
C HIS A 417 -6.68 -2.02 2.86
N PHE A 418 -7.03 -3.24 3.27
CA PHE A 418 -7.15 -4.39 2.34
C PHE A 418 -8.57 -4.93 2.13
N LYS A 419 -9.57 -4.46 2.91
CA LYS A 419 -10.94 -5.00 2.88
C LYS A 419 -12.06 -3.95 3.03
N TYR A 420 -11.85 -2.89 3.80
CA TYR A 420 -12.87 -1.88 4.14
C TYR A 420 -12.29 -0.46 4.20
N PRO A 421 -11.86 0.15 3.08
CA PRO A 421 -11.23 1.48 3.08
C PRO A 421 -12.18 2.59 3.57
N ASP A 422 -13.49 2.43 3.42
CA ASP A 422 -14.52 3.39 3.85
C ASP A 422 -14.88 3.31 5.36
N LEU A 423 -14.17 2.48 6.14
CA LEU A 423 -14.38 2.25 7.58
C LEU A 423 -13.04 2.18 8.32
N GLY A 424 -13.05 2.33 9.65
CA GLY A 424 -11.85 2.10 10.47
C GLY A 424 -10.83 3.24 10.45
N PHE A 425 -11.32 4.49 10.54
CA PHE A 425 -10.47 5.68 10.47
C PHE A 425 -9.70 5.96 11.78
N GLY A 426 -10.01 5.28 12.88
CA GLY A 426 -9.24 5.37 14.12
C GLY A 426 -8.00 4.47 14.09
N VAL A 427 -6.80 5.06 14.14
CA VAL A 427 -5.52 4.33 14.12
C VAL A 427 -4.95 4.18 15.53
N THR A 428 -5.07 5.19 16.38
CA THR A 428 -4.69 5.11 17.81
C THR A 428 -5.74 4.41 18.68
N SER A 429 -7.02 4.47 18.30
CA SER A 429 -8.12 3.79 18.98
C SER A 429 -9.36 3.69 18.09
N LYS A 430 -10.21 2.68 18.33
CA LYS A 430 -11.54 2.54 17.68
C LYS A 430 -12.59 3.54 18.20
N PHE A 431 -12.24 4.49 19.09
CA PHE A 431 -13.21 5.30 19.84
C PHE A 431 -14.09 6.15 18.93
N TRP A 432 -13.50 6.98 18.07
CA TRP A 432 -14.26 7.87 17.18
C TRP A 432 -14.98 7.13 16.06
N ASP A 433 -14.48 5.96 15.62
CA ASP A 433 -15.24 5.07 14.74
C ASP A 433 -16.55 4.62 15.38
N ILE A 434 -16.52 4.21 16.67
CA ILE A 434 -17.72 3.80 17.40
C ILE A 434 -18.68 4.99 17.59
N VAL A 435 -18.16 6.18 17.94
CA VAL A 435 -18.97 7.40 18.13
C VAL A 435 -19.66 7.86 16.85
N PHE A 436 -18.99 7.75 15.69
CA PHE A 436 -19.49 8.27 14.40
C PHE A 436 -19.94 7.19 13.40
N GLY A 437 -20.13 5.96 13.86
CA GLY A 437 -20.73 4.88 13.08
C GLY A 437 -19.86 4.33 11.93
N THR A 438 -18.52 4.40 12.06
CA THR A 438 -17.57 3.83 11.08
C THR A 438 -16.71 2.64 11.58
N PRO A 439 -17.13 1.81 12.56
CA PRO A 439 -16.29 0.71 13.02
C PRO A 439 -16.22 -0.42 11.98
N ILE A 440 -15.02 -0.96 11.77
CA ILE A 440 -14.90 -2.27 11.11
C ILE A 440 -15.36 -3.35 12.09
N GLU A 441 -16.47 -4.01 11.77
CA GLU A 441 -16.97 -5.10 12.59
C GLU A 441 -16.06 -6.33 12.49
N ASP A 442 -15.58 -6.79 13.65
CA ASP A 442 -14.97 -8.11 13.76
C ASP A 442 -16.09 -9.15 13.65
N GLY A 443 -16.01 -10.04 12.65
CA GLY A 443 -17.14 -10.80 12.08
C GLY A 443 -17.85 -11.85 12.95
N LYS A 444 -17.85 -11.71 14.27
CA LYS A 444 -18.56 -12.56 15.23
C LYS A 444 -19.92 -11.98 15.62
N LYS A 445 -20.79 -11.80 14.62
CA LYS A 445 -22.25 -11.64 14.80
C LYS A 445 -22.98 -12.80 14.14
N ASN A 446 -23.19 -13.86 14.91
CA ASN A 446 -24.27 -14.86 14.82
C ASN A 446 -23.90 -16.07 15.70
N ALA A 447 -24.06 -15.94 17.02
CA ALA A 447 -23.80 -17.02 17.97
C ALA A 447 -24.66 -16.97 19.25
N LYS A 448 -25.83 -16.30 19.19
CA LYS A 448 -27.03 -16.52 20.01
C LYS A 448 -28.17 -15.63 19.52
#